data_AF-A0A0T9RRN3-F1
#
_entry.id   AF-A0A0T9RRN3-F1
#
_cell.length_a   1.000
_cell.length_b   1.000
_cell.length_c   1.000
_cell.angle_alpha   90.00
_cell.angle_beta   90.00
_cell.angle_gamma   90.00
#
_symmetry.space_group_name_H-M   'P 1'
#
loop_
_entity.id
_entity.type
_entity.pdbx_description
1 polymer ?
#
loop_
_entity_poly.entity_id
_entity_poly.type
_entity_poly.pdbx_seq_one_letter_code
_entity_poly.pdbx_strand_id
1 'polypeptide(L)'
;MGPAEHQAMIETGKVVQSSTGTTHVASPADVNAFGKQAKNGAMYVEFDVPKSSLIPTNEGWAKIVGPDSLEGRLAKRKGLPVPEMPTASNISVKADKIDGRVKTRC
;
A
#
# COMPACT_ATOMS: atom_id res chain seq x y z
N MET A 1 -0.49 -7.41 1.01
CA MET A 1 -0.30 -7.43 -0.46
C MET A 1 -0.23 -8.87 -0.92
N GLY A 2 -0.81 -9.23 -2.06
CA GLY A 2 -0.70 -10.57 -2.66
C GLY A 2 0.51 -10.68 -3.61
N PRO A 3 0.88 -11.91 -4.05
CA PRO A 3 2.00 -12.14 -4.97
C PRO A 3 1.93 -11.35 -6.28
N ALA A 4 0.75 -11.31 -6.91
CA ALA A 4 0.55 -10.58 -8.17
C ALA A 4 0.68 -9.06 -7.99
N GLU A 5 0.18 -8.50 -6.88
CA GLU A 5 0.32 -7.08 -6.56
C GLU A 5 1.80 -6.71 -6.34
N HIS A 6 2.55 -7.55 -5.63
CA HIS A 6 3.98 -7.34 -5.45
C HIS A 6 4.73 -7.37 -6.78
N GLN A 7 4.44 -8.36 -7.64
CA GLN A 7 5.07 -8.42 -8.96
C GLN A 7 4.78 -7.17 -9.79
N ALA A 8 3.51 -6.72 -9.84
CA ALA A 8 3.15 -5.49 -10.54
C ALA A 8 3.85 -4.26 -9.94
N MET A 9 4.09 -4.23 -8.62
CA MET A 9 4.83 -3.16 -7.96
C MET A 9 6.30 -3.12 -8.39
N ILE A 10 6.93 -4.29 -8.52
CA ILE A 10 8.30 -4.44 -9.02
C ILE A 10 8.40 -4.04 -10.50
N GLU A 11 7.45 -4.49 -11.33
CA GLU A 11 7.45 -4.22 -12.77
C GLU A 11 7.19 -2.75 -13.10
N THR A 12 6.26 -2.11 -12.38
CA THR A 12 5.88 -0.71 -12.64
C THR A 12 6.71 0.30 -11.87
N GLY A 13 7.37 -0.11 -10.78
CA GLY A 13 8.03 0.79 -9.84
C GLY A 13 7.07 1.76 -9.15
N LYS A 14 5.76 1.45 -9.13
CA LYS A 14 4.71 2.27 -8.52
C LYS A 14 3.92 1.47 -7.50
N VAL A 15 3.38 2.16 -6.50
CA VAL A 15 2.46 1.53 -5.54
C VAL A 15 1.24 1.00 -6.28
N VAL A 16 0.90 -0.27 -6.01
CA VAL A 16 -0.30 -0.88 -6.59
C VAL A 16 -1.53 -0.41 -5.83
N GLN A 17 -2.53 0.00 -6.61
CA GLN A 17 -3.80 0.48 -6.09
C GLN A 17 -4.68 -0.70 -5.64
N SER A 18 -5.29 -0.57 -4.46
CA SER A 18 -6.37 -1.45 -4.00
C SER A 18 -7.58 -1.41 -4.93
N SER A 19 -8.45 -2.43 -4.85
CA SER A 19 -9.75 -2.48 -5.53
C SER A 19 -10.67 -1.31 -5.19
N THR A 20 -10.51 -0.70 -4.01
CA THR A 20 -11.26 0.50 -3.59
C THR A 20 -10.64 1.81 -4.07
N GLY A 21 -9.55 1.74 -4.85
CA GLY A 21 -8.82 2.91 -5.31
C GLY A 21 -7.84 3.51 -4.30
N THR A 22 -7.84 3.01 -3.06
CA THR A 22 -7.03 3.54 -1.96
C THR A 22 -6.19 2.46 -1.30
N THR A 23 -4.88 2.63 -1.29
CA THR A 23 -3.93 1.69 -0.68
C THR A 23 -3.64 2.14 0.75
N HIS A 24 -3.88 1.25 1.72
CA HIS A 24 -3.61 1.52 3.13
C HIS A 24 -2.24 0.95 3.51
N VAL A 25 -1.45 1.74 4.22
CA VAL A 25 -0.07 1.42 4.60
C VAL A 25 0.18 1.76 6.06
N ALA A 26 1.04 0.97 6.72
CA ALA A 26 1.55 1.33 8.04
C ALA A 26 2.65 2.39 7.87
N SER A 27 2.57 3.48 8.62
CA SER A 27 3.59 4.54 8.62
C SER A 27 3.73 5.10 10.05
N PRO A 28 4.85 4.84 10.75
CA PRO A 28 6.05 4.10 10.32
C PRO A 28 5.79 2.61 10.03
N ALA A 29 6.73 1.96 9.34
CA ALA A 29 6.63 0.54 9.00
C ALA A 29 6.58 -0.32 10.28
N ASP A 30 5.48 -1.08 10.47
CA ASP A 30 5.32 -2.00 11.59
C ASP A 30 4.71 -3.34 11.14
N VAL A 31 5.50 -4.39 11.28
CA VAL A 31 5.10 -5.78 10.97
C VAL A 31 3.98 -6.29 11.91
N ASN A 32 3.90 -5.78 13.15
CA ASN A 32 2.86 -6.17 14.10
C ASN A 32 1.50 -5.58 13.70
N ALA A 33 1.48 -4.32 13.25
CA ALA A 33 0.30 -3.69 12.67
C ALA A 33 -0.22 -4.48 11.45
N PHE A 34 0.68 -4.93 10.57
CA PHE A 34 0.35 -5.81 9.46
C PHE A 34 -0.25 -7.14 9.95
N GLY A 35 0.38 -7.80 10.91
CA GLY A 35 -0.07 -9.10 11.42
C GLY A 35 -1.50 -9.10 11.95
N LYS A 36 -1.94 -8.00 12.58
CA LYS A 36 -3.31 -7.85 13.11
C LYS A 36 -4.38 -7.73 12.02
N GLN A 37 -4.09 -7.03 10.92
CA GLN A 37 -5.10 -6.70 9.89
C GLN A 37 -5.03 -7.58 8.64
N ALA A 38 -3.87 -8.14 8.32
CA ALA A 38 -3.66 -8.87 7.07
C ALA A 38 -4.43 -10.19 7.03
N LYS A 39 -4.90 -10.57 5.84
CA LYS A 39 -5.47 -11.91 5.58
C LYS A 39 -4.35 -12.95 5.48
N ASN A 40 -4.68 -14.22 5.72
CA ASN A 40 -3.75 -15.31 5.42
C ASN A 40 -3.43 -15.34 3.91
N GLY A 41 -2.17 -15.62 3.58
CA GLY A 41 -1.62 -15.52 2.22
C GLY A 41 -1.16 -14.13 1.81
N ALA A 42 -1.28 -13.12 2.68
CA ALA A 42 -0.74 -11.79 2.41
C ALA A 42 0.75 -11.71 2.74
N MET A 43 1.49 -10.94 1.95
CA MET A 43 2.87 -10.57 2.18
C MET A 43 2.96 -9.17 2.79
N TYR A 44 3.90 -9.01 3.70
CA TYR A 44 4.36 -7.75 4.27
C TYR A 44 5.54 -7.25 3.44
N VAL A 45 5.31 -6.12 2.78
CA VAL A 45 6.25 -5.49 1.87
C VAL A 45 6.53 -4.09 2.41
N GLU A 46 7.79 -3.80 2.63
CA GLU A 46 8.28 -2.46 2.94
C GLU A 46 8.79 -1.80 1.65
N PHE A 47 8.51 -0.52 1.51
CA PHE A 47 8.91 0.28 0.36
C PHE A 47 8.85 1.76 0.72
N ASP A 48 9.66 2.55 0.03
CA ASP A 48 9.76 3.99 0.21
C ASP A 48 8.89 4.72 -0.81
N VAL A 49 8.16 5.73 -0.34
CA VAL A 49 7.33 6.63 -1.15
C VAL A 49 7.58 8.09 -0.72
N PRO A 50 7.31 9.07 -1.61
CA PRO A 50 7.30 10.47 -1.23
C PRO A 50 6.32 10.74 -0.08
N LYS A 51 6.77 11.47 0.95
CA LYS A 51 5.93 11.83 2.10
C LYS A 51 4.66 12.60 1.71
N SER A 52 4.72 13.38 0.63
CA SER A 52 3.56 14.10 0.07
C SER A 52 2.44 13.20 -0.43
N SER A 53 2.73 11.93 -0.71
CA SER A 53 1.75 10.94 -1.18
C SER A 53 1.07 10.19 -0.04
N LEU A 54 1.54 10.35 1.20
CA LEU A 54 0.97 9.73 2.39
C LEU A 54 -0.03 10.68 3.04
N ILE A 55 -1.26 10.22 3.19
CA ILE A 55 -2.30 10.91 3.94
C ILE A 55 -2.48 10.17 5.27
N PRO A 56 -2.08 10.75 6.41
CA PRO A 56 -2.29 10.14 7.72
C PRO A 56 -3.77 9.86 7.97
N THR A 57 -4.09 8.70 8.54
CA THR A 57 -5.47 8.34 8.89
C THR A 57 -5.61 8.19 10.40
N ASN A 58 -5.10 7.09 10.95
CA ASN A 58 -5.07 6.77 12.37
C ASN A 58 -3.61 6.67 12.84
N GLU A 59 -3.40 6.57 14.14
CA GLU A 59 -2.06 6.39 14.70
C GLU A 59 -1.37 5.14 14.11
N GLY A 60 -0.19 5.35 13.50
CA GLY A 60 0.58 4.31 12.81
C GLY A 60 0.09 3.92 11.41
N TRP A 61 -0.94 4.59 10.87
CA TRP A 61 -1.50 4.28 9.55
C TRP A 61 -1.58 5.52 8.66
N ALA A 62 -1.37 5.28 7.37
CA ALA A 62 -1.59 6.24 6.32
C ALA A 62 -2.32 5.58 5.15
N LYS A 63 -2.91 6.41 4.28
CA LYS A 63 -3.49 5.99 3.01
C LYS A 63 -2.81 6.70 1.85
N ILE A 64 -2.72 6.00 0.73
CA ILE A 64 -2.31 6.51 -0.57
C ILE A 64 -3.55 6.46 -1.46
N VAL A 65 -3.96 7.64 -1.92
CA VAL A 65 -5.17 7.82 -2.73
C VAL A 65 -4.78 7.70 -4.19
N GLY A 66 -5.38 6.75 -4.90
CA GLY A 66 -5.14 6.54 -6.33
C GLY A 66 -6.24 7.15 -7.22
N PRO A 67 -6.06 7.10 -8.54
CA PRO A 67 -6.99 7.70 -9.50
C PRO A 67 -8.40 7.11 -9.46
N ASP A 68 -8.56 5.83 -9.13
CA ASP A 68 -9.89 5.19 -9.07
C ASP A 68 -10.56 5.27 -7.69
N SER A 69 -9.92 5.94 -6.73
CA SER A 69 -10.54 6.23 -5.42
C SER A 69 -11.79 7.09 -5.56
N LEU A 70 -12.61 7.16 -4.51
CA LEU A 70 -13.74 8.08 -4.47
C LEU A 70 -13.28 9.53 -4.67
N GLU A 71 -12.18 9.91 -4.02
CA GLU A 71 -11.54 11.21 -4.14
C GLU A 71 -11.02 11.45 -5.57
N GLY A 72 -10.35 10.48 -6.18
CA GLY A 72 -9.83 10.59 -7.53
C GLY A 72 -10.91 10.68 -8.60
N ARG A 73 -11.98 9.89 -8.45
CA ARG A 73 -13.18 9.98 -9.31
C ARG A 73 -13.88 11.32 -9.16
N LEU A 74 -13.95 11.87 -7.94
CA LEU A 74 -14.53 13.18 -7.69
C LEU A 74 -13.67 14.30 -8.29
N ALA A 75 -12.34 14.23 -8.14
CA ALA A 75 -11.40 15.17 -8.74
C ALA A 75 -11.55 15.19 -10.27
N LYS A 76 -11.59 14.00 -10.89
CA LYS A 76 -11.82 13.83 -12.34
C LYS A 76 -13.13 14.48 -12.79
N ARG A 77 -14.21 14.31 -12.02
CA ARG A 77 -15.52 14.93 -12.32
C ARG A 77 -15.52 16.45 -12.18
N LYS A 78 -14.71 16.99 -11.26
CA LYS A 78 -14.60 18.42 -10.99
C LYS A 78 -13.56 19.13 -11.87
N GLY A 79 -12.85 18.40 -12.76
CA GLY A 79 -11.75 18.96 -13.54
C GLY A 79 -10.52 19.32 -12.69
N LEU A 80 -10.40 18.75 -11.48
CA LEU A 80 -9.26 18.93 -10.60
C LEU A 80 -8.17 17.89 -10.90
N PRO A 81 -6.91 18.16 -10.51
CA PRO A 81 -5.83 17.17 -10.63
C PRO A 81 -6.21 15.84 -9.97
N VAL A 82 -6.16 14.77 -10.75
CA VAL A 82 -6.45 13.41 -10.28
C VAL A 82 -5.22 12.88 -9.56
N PRO A 83 -5.36 12.35 -8.34
CA PRO A 83 -4.24 11.75 -7.63
C PRO A 83 -3.74 10.51 -8.37
N GLU A 84 -2.42 10.38 -8.50
CA GLU A 84 -1.77 9.23 -9.11
C GLU A 84 -1.07 8.37 -8.06
N MET A 85 -0.86 7.09 -8.38
CA MET A 85 -0.08 6.22 -7.51
C MET A 85 1.39 6.64 -7.52
N PRO A 86 2.02 6.83 -6.33
CA PRO A 86 3.40 7.28 -6.24
C PRO A 86 4.38 6.20 -6.69
N THR A 87 5.58 6.64 -7.03
CA THR A 87 6.73 5.75 -7.21
C THR A 87 7.06 5.05 -5.90
N ALA A 88 7.40 3.78 -6.00
CA ALA A 88 7.84 2.96 -4.89
C ALA A 88 9.29 2.54 -5.13
N SER A 89 10.12 2.72 -4.11
CA SER A 89 11.54 2.36 -4.12
C SER A 89 11.88 1.46 -2.94
N ASN A 90 13.05 0.82 -2.96
CA ASN A 90 13.49 -0.10 -1.91
C ASN A 90 12.45 -1.18 -1.54
N ILE A 91 11.75 -1.69 -2.55
CA ILE A 91 10.67 -2.68 -2.38
C ILE A 91 11.27 -3.99 -1.88
N SER A 92 10.91 -4.39 -0.66
CA SER A 92 11.44 -5.57 0.00
C SER A 92 10.34 -6.33 0.73
N VAL A 93 10.23 -7.63 0.45
CA VAL A 93 9.34 -8.52 1.21
C VAL A 93 10.01 -8.88 2.53
N LYS A 94 9.42 -8.45 3.65
CA LYS A 94 9.96 -8.67 5.00
C LYS A 94 9.27 -9.80 5.75
N ALA A 95 8.01 -10.11 5.42
CA ALA A 95 7.31 -11.22 6.03
C ALA A 95 6.16 -11.75 5.16
N ASP A 96 5.69 -12.95 5.47
CA ASP A 96 4.46 -13.53 4.92
C ASP A 96 3.53 -13.91 6.05
N LYS A 97 2.22 -13.72 5.86
CA LYS A 97 1.21 -14.24 6.77
C LYS A 97 0.75 -15.61 6.29
N ILE A 98 1.24 -16.67 6.92
CA ILE A 98 0.94 -18.07 6.60
C ILE A 98 0.25 -18.68 7.83
N ASP A 99 -0.91 -19.30 7.62
CA ASP A 99 -1.68 -19.98 8.68
C ASP A 99 -1.92 -19.14 9.95
N GLY A 100 -2.26 -17.86 9.78
CA GLY A 100 -2.53 -16.94 10.89
C GLY A 100 -1.27 -16.39 11.58
N ARG A 101 -0.08 -16.86 11.20
CA ARG A 101 1.20 -16.43 11.77
C ARG A 101 1.98 -15.57 10.78
N VAL A 102 2.63 -14.52 11.29
CA VAL A 102 3.57 -13.73 10.49
C VAL A 102 4.92 -14.44 10.56
N LYS A 103 5.40 -14.88 9.41
CA LYS A 103 6.72 -15.49 9.22
C LYS A 103 7.63 -14.45 8.57
N THR A 104 8.57 -13.91 9.33
CA THR A 104 9.57 -12.96 8.81
C THR A 104 10.51 -13.67 7.84
N ARG A 105 10.86 -13.00 6.74
CA ARG A 105 11.93 -13.41 5.84
C ARG A 105 13.23 -12.78 6.35
N CYS A 106 14.23 -13.62 6.61
CA CYS A 106 15.59 -13.20 6.96
C CYS A 106 16.34 -12.78 5.70
#